data_AF-W2QPZ6-F1
#
_entry.id   AF-W2QPZ6-F1
#
_cell.length_a   1.000
_cell.length_b   1.000
_cell.length_c   1.000
_cell.angle_alpha   90.00
_cell.angle_beta   90.00
_cell.angle_gamma   90.00
#
_symmetry.space_group_name_H-M   'P 1'
#
loop_
_entity.id
_entity.type
_entity.pdbx_description
1 polymer ?
#
loop_
_entity_poly.entity_id
_entity_poly.type
_entity_poly.pdbx_seq_one_letter_code
_entity_poly.pdbx_strand_id
1 'polypeptide(L)'
;MATAREMWTTLVEDNTVRDYSYMMTLRSQLYALKHVQGQPMSEYLSNMGRTRQLLNIVDPTHAISDDEMARILVMGVMQTHRDLVDQFYLLAKETL
;
A
#
# COMPACT_ATOMS: atom_id res chain seq x y z
N MET A 1 -3.56 2.03 -43.08
CA MET A 1 -3.62 3.18 -42.17
C MET A 1 -4.47 2.75 -40.99
N ALA A 2 -3.96 2.86 -39.77
CA ALA A 2 -4.77 2.56 -38.58
C ALA A 2 -5.92 3.56 -38.50
N THR A 3 -7.13 3.07 -38.28
CA THR A 3 -8.31 3.91 -38.09
C THR A 3 -8.23 4.63 -36.75
N ALA A 4 -8.89 5.80 -36.62
CA ALA A 4 -8.94 6.54 -35.36
C ALA A 4 -9.46 5.70 -34.18
N ARG A 5 -10.33 4.72 -34.48
CA ARG A 5 -10.82 3.75 -33.49
C ARG A 5 -9.73 2.81 -33.01
N GLU A 6 -8.91 2.26 -33.91
CA GLU A 6 -7.78 1.40 -33.54
C GLU A 6 -6.75 2.17 -32.71
N MET A 7 -6.44 3.41 -33.09
CA MET A 7 -5.52 4.27 -32.32
C MET A 7 -6.05 4.57 -30.91
N TRP A 8 -7.35 4.82 -30.76
CA TRP A 8 -7.98 5.04 -29.46
C TRP A 8 -7.95 3.78 -28.58
N THR A 9 -8.26 2.61 -29.15
CA THR A 9 -8.24 1.35 -28.40
C THR A 9 -6.84 1.04 -27.87
N THR A 10 -5.81 1.14 -28.70
CA THR A 10 -4.41 0.91 -28.27
C THR A 10 -3.98 1.90 -27.19
N LEU A 11 -4.37 3.17 -27.29
CA LEU A 11 -4.07 4.16 -26.25
C LEU A 11 -4.70 3.80 -24.90
N VAL A 12 -5.97 3.37 -24.92
CA VAL A 12 -6.70 2.97 -23.71
C VAL A 12 -6.08 1.70 -23.11
N GLU A 13 -5.72 0.72 -23.94
CA GLU A 13 -5.04 -0.51 -23.51
C GLU A 13 -3.69 -0.20 -22.86
N ASP A 14 -2.83 0.57 -23.52
CA ASP A 14 -1.52 0.98 -22.99
C ASP A 14 -1.64 1.74 -21.68
N ASN A 15 -2.61 2.66 -21.58
CA ASN A 15 -2.85 3.40 -20.35
C ASN A 15 -3.34 2.48 -19.22
N THR A 16 -4.23 1.55 -19.51
CA THR A 16 -4.74 0.57 -18.54
C THR A 16 -3.61 -0.33 -18.02
N VAL A 17 -2.73 -0.81 -18.90
CA VAL A 17 -1.55 -1.62 -18.52
C VAL A 17 -0.60 -0.81 -17.64
N ARG A 18 -0.37 0.46 -17.98
CA ARG A 18 0.48 1.36 -17.19
C ARG A 18 -0.09 1.60 -15.80
N ASP A 19 -1.38 1.92 -15.71
CA ASP A 19 -2.06 2.19 -14.43
C ASP A 19 -2.03 0.95 -13.53
N TYR A 20 -2.31 -0.24 -14.10
CA TYR A 20 -2.20 -1.50 -13.37
C TYR A 20 -0.78 -1.79 -12.88
N SER A 21 0.23 -1.59 -13.75
CA SER A 21 1.64 -1.80 -13.39
C SER A 21 2.08 -0.83 -12.29
N TYR A 22 1.61 0.42 -12.36
CA TYR A 22 1.90 1.44 -11.35
C TYR A 22 1.25 1.10 -10.00
N MET A 23 -0.03 0.68 -10.01
CA MET A 23 -0.72 0.19 -8.82
C MET A 23 0.03 -0.97 -8.16
N MET A 24 0.44 -1.98 -8.92
CA MET A 24 1.19 -3.13 -8.39
C MET A 24 2.52 -2.70 -7.77
N THR A 25 3.20 -1.74 -8.39
CA THR A 25 4.45 -1.17 -7.87
C THR A 25 4.21 -0.44 -6.54
N LEU A 26 3.17 0.38 -6.45
CA LEU A 26 2.81 1.08 -5.21
C LEU A 26 2.44 0.10 -4.08
N ARG A 27 1.72 -0.99 -4.39
CA ARG A 27 1.41 -2.05 -3.40
C ARG A 27 2.68 -2.72 -2.89
N SER A 28 3.60 -3.08 -3.79
CA SER A 28 4.89 -3.65 -3.42
C SER A 28 5.68 -2.71 -2.51
N GLN A 29 5.71 -1.41 -2.82
CA GLN A 29 6.34 -0.40 -1.97
C GLN A 29 5.68 -0.31 -0.60
N LEU A 30 4.35 -0.31 -0.54
CA LEU A 30 3.60 -0.27 0.72
C LEU A 30 3.97 -1.45 1.62
N TYR A 31 4.02 -2.67 1.08
CA TYR A 31 4.40 -3.85 1.84
C TYR A 31 5.88 -3.91 2.23
N ALA A 32 6.75 -3.26 1.44
CA ALA A 32 8.17 -3.19 1.71
C ALA A 32 8.55 -2.09 2.73
N LEU A 33 7.68 -1.10 2.98
CA LEU A 33 7.93 -0.03 3.92
C LEU A 33 8.07 -0.57 5.35
N LYS A 34 9.29 -0.45 5.89
CA LYS A 34 9.62 -0.82 7.26
C LYS A 34 10.10 0.40 8.02
N HIS A 35 9.78 0.44 9.30
CA HIS A 35 10.34 1.43 10.20
C HIS A 35 11.82 1.12 10.44
N VAL A 36 12.68 2.13 10.35
CA VAL A 36 14.12 2.00 10.57
C VAL A 36 14.51 2.60 11.92
N GLN A 37 15.46 1.98 12.62
CA GLN A 37 15.91 2.49 13.91
C GLN A 37 16.51 3.89 13.76
N GLY A 38 16.06 4.83 14.60
CA GLY A 38 16.45 6.25 14.52
C GLY A 38 15.56 7.10 13.60
N GLN A 39 14.65 6.50 12.83
CA GLN A 39 13.61 7.23 12.13
C GLN A 39 12.51 7.66 13.11
N PRO A 40 11.96 8.88 13.01
CA PRO A 40 10.78 9.25 13.77
C PRO A 40 9.55 8.49 13.27
N MET A 41 8.77 7.91 14.19
CA MET A 41 7.56 7.15 13.86
C MET A 41 6.56 7.97 13.02
N SER A 42 6.46 9.28 13.25
CA SER A 42 5.59 10.18 12.48
C SER A 42 5.95 10.21 10.98
N GLU A 43 7.24 10.11 10.66
CA GLU A 43 7.70 10.09 9.26
C GLU A 43 7.34 8.76 8.60
N TYR A 44 7.54 7.65 9.30
CA TYR A 44 7.10 6.33 8.84
C TYR A 44 5.59 6.28 8.58
N LEU A 45 4.78 6.73 9.53
CA LEU A 45 3.32 6.76 9.41
C LEU A 45 2.86 7.69 8.28
N SER A 46 3.53 8.84 8.11
CA SER A 46 3.24 9.78 7.02
C SER A 46 3.53 9.17 5.65
N ASN A 47 4.66 8.47 5.50
CA ASN A 47 5.01 7.78 4.26
C ASN A 47 4.01 6.66 3.93
N MET A 48 3.64 5.87 4.94
CA MET A 48 2.61 4.83 4.81
C MET A 48 1.25 5.41 4.38
N GLY A 49 0.81 6.51 5.02
CA GLY A 49 -0.42 7.20 4.67
C GLY A 49 -0.41 7.78 3.26
N ARG A 50 0.71 8.38 2.84
CA ARG A 50 0.89 8.91 1.48
C ARG A 50 0.79 7.80 0.43
N THR A 51 1.47 6.68 0.63
CA THR A 51 1.44 5.55 -0.32
C THR A 51 0.03 4.95 -0.41
N ARG A 52 -0.69 4.81 0.71
CA ARG A 52 -2.09 4.39 0.72
C ARG A 52 -2.99 5.36 -0.05
N GLN A 53 -2.80 6.67 0.13
CA GLN A 53 -3.56 7.69 -0.58
C GLN A 53 -3.31 7.62 -2.09
N LEU A 54 -2.06 7.43 -2.52
CA LEU A 54 -1.72 7.27 -3.93
C LEU A 54 -2.40 6.04 -4.54
N LEU A 55 -2.43 4.90 -3.84
CA LEU A 55 -3.16 3.71 -4.29
C LEU A 55 -4.64 3.99 -4.49
N ASN A 56 -5.28 4.70 -3.54
CA ASN A 56 -6.70 5.04 -3.65
C ASN A 56 -7.00 6.00 -4.82
N ILE A 57 -6.05 6.85 -5.21
CA ILE A 57 -6.20 7.76 -6.36
C ILE A 57 -6.08 6.99 -7.68
N VAL A 58 -5.15 6.03 -7.76
CA VAL A 58 -4.90 5.24 -8.98
C VAL A 58 -6.07 4.30 -9.27
N ASP A 59 -6.56 3.58 -8.25
CA ASP A 59 -7.72 2.71 -8.41
C ASP A 59 -8.48 2.52 -7.07
N PRO A 60 -9.65 3.15 -6.92
CA PRO A 60 -10.49 3.00 -5.72
C PRO A 60 -10.96 1.57 -5.47
N THR A 61 -11.04 0.73 -6.51
CA THR A 61 -11.51 -0.67 -6.37
C THR A 61 -10.49 -1.55 -5.66
N HIS A 62 -9.23 -1.13 -5.64
CA HIS A 62 -8.13 -1.82 -4.97
C HIS A 62 -7.63 -1.08 -3.72
N ALA A 63 -8.49 -0.23 -3.14
CA ALA A 63 -8.20 0.52 -1.92
C ALA A 63 -7.82 -0.42 -0.76
N ILE A 64 -6.76 -0.05 -0.05
CA ILE A 64 -6.33 -0.77 1.15
C ILE A 64 -7.32 -0.45 2.28
N SER A 65 -7.95 -1.49 2.84
CA SER A 65 -8.87 -1.36 3.98
C SER A 65 -8.13 -0.93 5.25
N ASP A 66 -8.84 -0.42 6.25
CA ASP A 66 -8.22 -0.04 7.53
C ASP A 66 -7.62 -1.26 8.25
N ASP A 67 -8.28 -2.41 8.19
CA ASP A 67 -7.78 -3.66 8.78
C ASP A 67 -6.49 -4.13 8.09
N GLU A 68 -6.46 -4.09 6.76
CA GLU A 68 -5.25 -4.43 6.00
C GLU A 68 -4.13 -3.44 6.32
N MET A 69 -4.43 -2.14 6.38
CA MET A 69 -3.46 -1.11 6.71
C MET A 69 -2.88 -1.30 8.11
N ALA A 70 -3.71 -1.62 9.10
CA ALA A 70 -3.26 -1.88 10.47
C ALA A 70 -2.28 -3.06 10.52
N ARG A 71 -2.57 -4.16 9.79
CA ARG A 71 -1.66 -5.31 9.70
C ARG A 71 -0.32 -4.93 9.06
N ILE A 72 -0.34 -4.16 7.97
CA ILE A 72 0.88 -3.71 7.28
C ILE A 72 1.73 -2.84 8.22
N LEU A 73 1.10 -1.90 8.94
CA LEU A 73 1.79 -1.04 9.90
C LEU A 73 2.46 -1.84 11.02
N VAL A 74 1.75 -2.80 11.61
CA VAL A 74 2.29 -3.67 12.67
C VAL A 74 3.46 -4.51 12.16
N MET A 75 3.35 -5.08 10.95
CA MET A 75 4.46 -5.82 10.34
C MET A 75 5.68 -4.94 10.09
N GLY A 76 5.47 -3.70 9.64
CA GLY A 76 6.56 -2.78 9.33
C GLY A 76 7.35 -2.28 10.54
N VAL A 77 6.77 -2.32 11.75
CA VAL A 77 7.45 -1.95 13.01
C VAL A 77 8.04 -3.14 13.78
N MET A 78 7.75 -4.38 13.38
CA MET A 78 8.10 -5.60 14.13
C MET A 78 9.59 -5.72 14.49
N GLN A 79 10.49 -5.24 13.64
CA GLN A 79 11.94 -5.31 13.90
C GLN A 79 12.44 -4.26 14.89
N THR A 80 11.71 -3.15 15.07
CA THR A 80 12.13 -2.01 15.91
C THR A 80 11.32 -1.90 17.19
N HIS A 81 10.06 -2.34 17.18
CA HIS A 81 9.12 -2.23 18.30
C HIS A 81 8.39 -3.55 18.53
N ARG A 82 9.15 -4.63 18.76
CA ARG A 82 8.61 -5.98 18.93
C ARG A 82 7.59 -6.08 20.07
N ASP A 83 7.84 -5.39 21.18
CA ASP A 83 6.97 -5.41 22.36
C ASP A 83 5.56 -4.86 22.06
N LEU A 84 5.45 -3.87 21.16
CA LEU A 84 4.16 -3.34 20.72
C LEU A 84 3.41 -4.37 19.89
N VAL A 85 4.12 -5.06 18.98
CA VAL A 85 3.52 -6.11 18.14
C VAL A 85 2.95 -7.23 19.00
N ASP A 86 3.70 -7.68 20.01
CA ASP A 86 3.25 -8.74 20.90
C ASP A 86 1.99 -8.35 21.69
N GLN A 87 1.87 -7.09 22.14
CA GLN A 87 0.67 -6.58 22.81
C GLN A 87 -0.56 -6.56 21.89
N PHE A 88 -0.41 -6.09 20.64
CA PHE A 88 -1.50 -6.10 19.67
C PHE A 88 -1.93 -7.53 19.29
N TYR A 89 -0.97 -8.46 19.17
CA TYR A 89 -1.26 -9.86 18.89
C TYR A 89 -1.94 -10.58 20.06
N LEU A 90 -1.57 -10.27 21.30
CA LEU A 90 -2.22 -10.80 22.50
C LEU A 90 -3.66 -10.29 22.62
N LEU A 91 -3.89 -8.99 22.42
CA LEU A 91 -5.23 -8.42 22.43
C LEU A 91 -6.13 -9.06 21.37
N ALA A 92 -5.62 -9.25 20.15
CA ALA A 92 -6.38 -9.87 19.07
C ALA A 92 -6.81 -11.31 19.39
N LYS A 93 -6.06 -12.05 20.21
CA LYS A 93 -6.39 -13.41 20.64
C LYS A 93 -7.46 -13.49 21.72
N GLU A 94 -7.64 -12.46 22.53
CA GLU A 94 -8.63 -12.44 23.62
C GLU A 94 -10.04 -12.07 23.14
N THR A 95 -10.16 -11.53 21.93
CA THR A 95 -11.43 -11.11 21.29
C THR A 95 -12.05 -12.16 20.35
N LEU A 96 -11.45 -13.34 20.22
CA LEU A 96 -11.91 -14.49 19.41
C LEU A 96 -12.40 -15.62 20.33
#